data_AF-A0A1Y1YBX9-F1
#
_entry.id   AF-A0A1Y1YBX9-F1
#
_cell.length_a   1.000
_cell.length_b   1.000
_cell.length_c   1.000
_cell.angle_alpha   90.00
_cell.angle_beta   90.00
_cell.angle_gamma   90.00
#
_symmetry.space_group_name_H-M   'P 1'
#
loop_
_entity.id
_entity.type
_entity.pdbx_description
1 polymer ?
#
loop_
_entity_poly.entity_id
_entity_poly.type
_entity_poly.pdbx_seq_one_letter_code
_entity_poly.pdbx_strand_id
1 'polypeptide(L)'
;MYPEVPSVPLRMILTRKHILYLAVMHSIGAGILDAGINFGIATAMYKTSDNPVQLWSLKNNTIAGDAGVTIIIQTILTWVLDTLATNGDLKRGIITPIRGYHPKNSVFRWFLDVEGHRNTKFLTRLIHDCLRGFIYCFPIFVVFWPIGVGIMAGFTFNHWPTPQIFKAVYAGLMGIFTTPIITFIVLVRAGIIESMDGTEPKPEENTNEA
;
A
#
# COMPACT_ATOMS: atom_id res chain seq x y z
N MET A 1 -19.87 -25.70 -6.47
CA MET A 1 -21.19 -25.14 -6.07
C MET A 1 -20.87 -24.04 -5.07
N TYR A 2 -21.10 -22.77 -5.43
CA TYR A 2 -20.77 -21.65 -4.55
C TYR A 2 -21.84 -21.53 -3.46
N PRO A 3 -21.48 -21.32 -2.18
CA PRO A 3 -22.47 -21.03 -1.16
C PRO A 3 -23.23 -19.76 -1.53
N GLU A 4 -24.55 -19.78 -1.37
CA GLU A 4 -25.39 -18.61 -1.61
C GLU A 4 -25.00 -17.50 -0.64
N VAL A 5 -24.83 -16.28 -1.18
CA VAL A 5 -24.52 -15.09 -0.40
C VAL A 5 -25.79 -14.70 0.37
N PRO A 6 -25.76 -14.55 1.70
CA PRO A 6 -26.94 -14.15 2.46
C PRO A 6 -27.48 -12.79 1.96
N SER A 7 -28.80 -12.69 1.85
CA SER A 7 -29.55 -11.59 1.21
C SER A 7 -29.64 -10.29 2.02
N VAL A 8 -28.93 -10.20 3.15
CA VAL A 8 -28.97 -9.01 4.00
C VAL A 8 -28.12 -7.90 3.34
N PRO A 9 -28.68 -6.70 3.08
CA PRO A 9 -27.90 -5.57 2.60
C PRO A 9 -26.98 -5.10 3.72
N LEU A 10 -25.79 -5.67 3.80
CA LEU A 10 -24.75 -5.20 4.70
C LEU A 10 -24.28 -3.83 4.19
N ARG A 11 -24.65 -2.76 4.90
CA ARG A 11 -24.06 -1.45 4.66
C ARG A 11 -22.58 -1.49 5.03
N MET A 12 -21.74 -0.85 4.23
CA MET A 12 -20.35 -0.61 4.61
C MET A 12 -20.34 0.34 5.81
N ILE A 13 -19.95 -0.16 6.98
CA ILE A 13 -19.86 0.64 8.21
C ILE A 13 -18.41 1.06 8.42
N LEU A 14 -18.13 2.33 8.11
CA LEU A 14 -16.83 2.93 8.39
C LEU A 14 -16.91 3.64 9.76
N THR A 15 -16.19 3.11 10.76
CA THR A 15 -16.13 3.70 12.10
C THR A 15 -15.08 4.81 12.14
N ARG A 16 -15.18 5.70 13.14
CA ARG A 16 -14.14 6.72 13.39
C ARG A 16 -12.76 6.10 13.60
N LYS A 17 -12.72 4.91 14.21
CA LYS A 17 -11.50 4.12 14.41
C LYS A 17 -10.85 3.73 13.08
N HIS A 18 -11.64 3.30 12.09
CA HIS A 18 -11.15 3.01 10.73
C HIS A 18 -10.53 4.25 10.08
N ILE A 19 -11.22 5.40 10.16
CA ILE A 19 -10.73 6.65 9.56
C ILE A 19 -9.41 7.08 10.21
N LEU A 20 -9.33 7.07 11.54
CA LEU A 20 -8.12 7.46 12.25
C LEU A 20 -6.96 6.50 11.97
N TYR A 21 -7.24 5.19 11.94
CA TYR A 21 -6.25 4.16 11.61
C TYR A 21 -5.70 4.33 10.20
N LEU A 22 -6.56 4.55 9.21
CA LEU A 22 -6.16 4.78 7.84
C LEU A 22 -5.37 6.09 7.68
N ALA A 23 -5.87 7.20 8.21
CA ALA A 23 -5.27 8.52 8.01
C ALA A 23 -3.96 8.71 8.78
N VAL A 24 -3.88 8.24 10.03
CA VAL A 24 -2.71 8.52 10.87
C VAL A 24 -1.64 7.46 10.69
N MET A 25 -1.97 6.19 10.94
CA MET A 25 -0.97 5.11 10.87
C MET A 25 -0.60 4.80 9.42
N HIS A 26 -1.61 4.61 8.58
CA HIS A 26 -1.42 4.13 7.21
C HIS A 26 -1.34 5.23 6.15
N SER A 27 -1.40 6.52 6.49
CA SER A 27 -1.05 7.59 5.55
C SER A 27 0.12 8.40 6.07
N ILE A 28 -0.05 9.12 7.17
CA ILE A 28 1.01 10.00 7.69
C ILE A 28 2.22 9.19 8.18
N GLY A 29 1.98 8.14 8.98
CA GLY A 29 3.03 7.27 9.50
C GLY A 29 3.82 6.58 8.39
N ALA A 30 3.11 5.95 7.46
CA ALA A 30 3.70 5.32 6.27
C ALA A 30 4.49 6.33 5.42
N GLY A 31 3.92 7.51 5.15
CA GLY A 31 4.60 8.56 4.38
C GLY A 31 5.91 9.05 5.01
N ILE A 32 5.93 9.27 6.33
CA ILE A 32 7.15 9.67 7.04
C ILE A 32 8.23 8.58 6.95
N LEU A 33 7.82 7.32 7.14
CA LEU A 33 8.72 6.17 7.04
C LEU A 33 9.30 6.02 5.64
N ASP A 34 8.45 6.09 4.61
CA ASP A 34 8.87 5.98 3.21
C ASP A 34 9.78 7.12 2.78
N ALA A 35 9.50 8.35 3.24
CA ALA A 35 10.36 9.51 3.02
C ALA A 35 11.74 9.32 3.66
N GLY A 36 11.79 8.86 4.91
CA GLY A 36 13.05 8.62 5.62
C GLY A 36 13.91 7.55 4.96
N ILE A 37 13.31 6.40 4.61
CA ILE A 37 14.02 5.30 3.94
C ILE A 37 14.58 5.76 2.59
N ASN A 38 13.76 6.41 1.77
CA ASN A 38 14.20 6.86 0.44
C ASN A 38 15.23 7.99 0.52
N PHE A 39 15.14 8.89 1.50
CA PHE A 39 16.20 9.86 1.77
C PHE A 39 17.52 9.18 2.08
N GLY A 40 17.49 8.14 2.93
CA GLY A 40 18.67 7.35 3.29
C GLY A 40 19.29 6.66 2.08
N ILE A 41 18.47 5.98 1.26
CA ILE A 41 18.90 5.33 0.02
C ILE A 41 19.50 6.35 -0.95
N ALA A 42 18.83 7.48 -1.19
CA ALA A 42 19.34 8.55 -2.05
C ALA A 42 20.66 9.11 -1.55
N THR A 43 20.81 9.26 -0.23
CA THR A 43 22.04 9.74 0.38
C THR A 43 23.17 8.74 0.14
N ALA A 44 22.94 7.44 0.38
CA ALA A 44 23.93 6.40 0.14
C ALA A 44 24.32 6.31 -1.34
N MET A 45 23.36 6.41 -2.27
CA MET A 45 23.62 6.34 -3.70
C MET A 45 24.37 7.57 -4.23
N TYR A 46 23.87 8.78 -3.94
CA TYR A 46 24.36 9.99 -4.58
C TYR A 46 25.57 10.61 -3.87
N LYS A 47 25.81 10.34 -2.59
CA LYS A 47 27.05 10.79 -1.93
C LYS A 47 28.25 9.88 -2.20
N THR A 48 28.01 8.61 -2.50
CA THR A 48 29.08 7.62 -2.72
C THR A 48 29.47 7.52 -4.20
N SER A 49 28.76 8.23 -5.08
CA SER A 49 29.02 8.22 -6.53
C SER A 49 29.62 9.54 -6.99
N ASP A 50 30.70 9.46 -7.76
CA ASP A 50 31.34 10.63 -8.38
C ASP A 50 30.59 11.11 -9.65
N ASN A 51 29.58 10.36 -10.11
CA ASN A 51 28.83 10.69 -11.31
C ASN A 51 27.74 11.74 -11.03
N PRO A 52 27.60 12.77 -11.88
CA PRO A 52 26.58 13.80 -11.70
C PRO A 52 25.17 13.21 -11.79
N VAL A 53 24.24 13.73 -10.97
CA VAL A 53 22.83 13.33 -11.02
C VAL A 53 22.13 14.11 -12.13
N GLN A 54 21.52 13.40 -13.07
CA GLN A 54 20.87 13.98 -14.24
C GLN A 54 19.49 13.38 -14.45
N LEU A 55 18.60 14.13 -15.12
CA LEU A 55 17.22 13.69 -15.32
C LEU A 55 17.12 12.43 -16.18
N TRP A 56 17.83 12.39 -17.32
CA TRP A 56 17.65 11.36 -18.36
C TRP A 56 18.91 10.60 -18.76
N SER A 57 20.09 10.99 -18.30
CA SER A 57 21.33 10.38 -18.77
C SER A 57 21.54 9.00 -18.15
N LEU A 58 21.44 7.95 -18.97
CA LEU A 58 21.74 6.57 -18.56
C LEU A 58 23.22 6.31 -18.32
N LYS A 59 24.12 7.16 -18.86
CA LYS A 59 25.57 7.07 -18.62
C LYS A 59 25.97 7.63 -17.25
N ASN A 60 25.12 8.47 -16.67
CA ASN A 60 25.27 9.07 -15.35
C ASN A 60 24.17 8.54 -14.42
N ASN A 61 24.06 9.09 -13.21
CA ASN A 61 22.98 8.73 -12.29
C ASN A 61 21.64 9.32 -12.77
N THR A 62 20.77 8.49 -13.35
CA THR A 62 19.43 8.88 -13.83
C THR A 62 18.39 8.94 -12.70
N ILE A 63 17.93 10.14 -12.36
CA ILE A 63 16.92 10.30 -11.31
C ILE A 63 15.50 9.90 -11.78
N ALA A 64 15.19 10.06 -13.08
CA ALA A 64 13.90 9.60 -13.63
C ALA A 64 13.79 8.07 -13.64
N GLY A 65 14.89 7.39 -13.96
CA GLY A 65 14.97 5.93 -13.90
C GLY A 65 14.84 5.43 -12.46
N ASP A 66 15.62 6.00 -11.54
CA ASP A 66 15.58 5.67 -10.11
C ASP A 66 14.18 5.88 -9.51
N ALA A 67 13.53 7.00 -9.79
CA ALA A 67 12.15 7.25 -9.37
C ALA A 67 11.17 6.23 -9.95
N GLY A 68 11.31 5.84 -11.23
CA GLY A 68 10.49 4.81 -11.86
C GLY A 68 10.63 3.44 -11.20
N VAL A 69 11.87 3.01 -10.94
CA VAL A 69 12.14 1.76 -10.21
C VAL A 69 11.61 1.82 -8.78
N THR A 70 11.72 2.98 -8.13
CA THR A 70 11.19 3.19 -6.77
C THR A 70 9.70 2.93 -6.71
N ILE A 71 8.90 3.40 -7.68
CA ILE A 71 7.44 3.11 -7.73
C ILE A 71 7.18 1.61 -7.73
N ILE A 72 7.90 0.86 -8.58
CA ILE A 72 7.68 -0.57 -8.76
C ILE A 72 8.02 -1.32 -7.46
N ILE A 73 9.22 -1.09 -6.93
CA ILE A 73 9.68 -1.78 -5.73
C ILE A 73 8.83 -1.39 -4.52
N GLN A 74 8.60 -0.09 -4.30
CA GLN A 74 7.84 0.40 -3.17
C GLN A 74 6.40 -0.13 -3.22
N THR A 75 5.71 -0.06 -4.36
CA THR A 75 4.32 -0.54 -4.43
C THR A 75 4.19 -2.03 -4.13
N ILE A 76 5.14 -2.85 -4.59
CA ILE A 76 5.18 -4.29 -4.27
C ILE A 76 5.42 -4.51 -2.78
N LEU A 77 6.43 -3.84 -2.22
CA LEU A 77 6.77 -3.98 -0.79
C LEU A 77 5.63 -3.48 0.10
N THR A 78 5.06 -2.32 -0.19
CA THR A 78 3.90 -1.75 0.51
C THR A 78 2.74 -2.75 0.49
N TRP A 79 2.43 -3.36 -0.65
CA TRP A 79 1.38 -4.38 -0.73
C TRP A 79 1.61 -5.54 0.24
N VAL A 80 2.83 -6.08 0.26
CA VAL A 80 3.20 -7.21 1.14
C VAL A 80 3.19 -6.78 2.60
N LEU A 81 3.87 -5.69 2.94
CA LEU A 81 4.05 -5.22 4.31
C LEU A 81 2.73 -4.79 4.94
N ASP A 82 1.88 -4.05 4.23
CA ASP A 82 0.59 -3.62 4.75
C ASP A 82 -0.39 -4.78 4.86
N THR A 83 -0.32 -5.75 3.94
CA THR A 83 -1.08 -6.99 4.09
C THR A 83 -0.67 -7.73 5.37
N LEU A 84 0.63 -7.85 5.66
CA LEU A 84 1.11 -8.51 6.87
C LEU A 84 0.75 -7.72 8.15
N ALA A 85 0.98 -6.40 8.15
CA ALA A 85 0.71 -5.52 9.28
C ALA A 85 -0.78 -5.49 9.62
N THR A 86 -1.64 -5.23 8.62
CA THR A 86 -3.09 -5.14 8.81
C THR A 86 -3.68 -6.48 9.26
N ASN A 87 -3.22 -7.61 8.70
CA ASN A 87 -3.61 -8.93 9.18
C ASN A 87 -3.14 -9.20 10.62
N GLY A 88 -1.97 -8.68 11.01
CA GLY A 88 -1.49 -8.73 12.39
C GLY A 88 -2.38 -7.94 13.33
N ASP A 89 -2.78 -6.74 12.94
CA ASP A 89 -3.64 -5.85 13.72
C ASP A 89 -5.06 -6.41 13.87
N LEU A 90 -5.60 -7.02 12.81
CA LEU A 90 -6.87 -7.76 12.83
C LEU A 90 -6.82 -8.93 13.82
N LYS A 91 -5.74 -9.72 13.82
CA LYS A 91 -5.55 -10.84 14.76
C LYS A 91 -5.46 -10.39 16.22
N ARG A 92 -4.90 -9.19 16.45
CA ARG A 92 -4.78 -8.58 17.79
C ARG A 92 -6.06 -7.86 18.21
N GLY A 93 -7.05 -7.71 17.34
CA GLY A 93 -8.26 -6.93 17.60
C GLY A 93 -8.02 -5.41 17.68
N ILE A 94 -6.87 -4.93 17.19
CA ILE A 94 -6.55 -3.50 17.14
C ILE A 94 -7.54 -2.79 16.22
N ILE A 95 -7.97 -3.44 15.16
CA ILE A 95 -8.95 -2.95 14.20
C ILE A 95 -9.93 -4.06 13.85
N THR A 96 -11.16 -3.70 13.48
CA THR A 96 -12.19 -4.66 13.04
C THR A 96 -12.23 -4.75 11.52
N PRO A 97 -12.69 -5.87 10.94
CA PRO A 97 -12.89 -5.98 9.50
C PRO A 97 -13.99 -5.03 9.00
N ILE A 98 -13.84 -4.52 7.77
CA ILE A 98 -14.89 -3.72 7.12
C ILE A 98 -15.84 -4.68 6.43
N ARG A 99 -17.06 -4.77 6.95
CA ARG A 99 -18.10 -5.68 6.43
C ARG A 99 -18.98 -5.00 5.38
N GLY A 100 -19.56 -5.80 4.50
CA GLY A 100 -20.70 -5.40 3.67
C GLY A 100 -20.46 -5.16 2.19
N TYR A 101 -19.32 -5.57 1.67
CA TYR A 101 -19.07 -5.57 0.24
C TYR A 101 -18.80 -6.99 -0.25
N HIS A 102 -19.60 -7.52 -1.18
CA HIS A 102 -19.36 -8.84 -1.79
C HIS A 102 -19.21 -8.71 -3.31
N PRO A 103 -18.01 -8.90 -3.86
CA PRO A 103 -17.80 -8.84 -5.30
C PRO A 103 -18.37 -10.08 -6.01
N LYS A 104 -19.13 -9.84 -7.08
CA LYS A 104 -19.65 -10.91 -7.95
C LYS A 104 -18.64 -11.39 -9.00
N ASN A 105 -17.70 -10.52 -9.41
CA ASN A 105 -16.72 -10.81 -10.46
C ASN A 105 -15.53 -11.63 -9.91
N SER A 106 -15.18 -12.74 -10.58
CA SER A 106 -14.07 -13.62 -10.23
C SER A 106 -12.70 -12.91 -10.26
N VAL A 107 -12.46 -12.00 -11.21
CA VAL A 107 -11.20 -11.22 -11.27
C VAL A 107 -11.04 -10.35 -10.03
N PHE A 108 -12.12 -9.71 -9.59
CA PHE A 108 -12.09 -8.83 -8.42
C PHE A 108 -11.97 -9.63 -7.12
N ARG A 109 -12.60 -10.81 -7.04
CA ARG A 109 -12.43 -11.76 -5.93
C ARG A 109 -11.00 -12.25 -5.79
N TRP A 110 -10.35 -12.56 -6.91
CA TRP A 110 -8.94 -12.96 -6.95
C TRP A 110 -8.00 -11.82 -6.52
N PHE A 111 -8.27 -10.60 -7.01
CA PHE A 111 -7.49 -9.41 -6.66
C PHE A 111 -7.57 -9.10 -5.17
N LEU A 112 -8.78 -9.16 -4.59
CA LEU A 112 -9.00 -9.02 -3.16
C LEU A 112 -8.50 -10.22 -2.34
N ASP A 113 -8.01 -11.29 -2.96
CA ASP A 113 -7.58 -12.52 -2.27
C ASP A 113 -8.67 -13.13 -1.36
N VAL A 114 -9.94 -13.03 -1.78
CA VAL A 114 -11.09 -13.60 -1.06
C VAL A 114 -11.05 -15.13 -1.14
N GLU A 115 -10.56 -15.67 -2.26
CA GLU A 115 -10.41 -17.11 -2.51
C GLU A 115 -9.06 -17.64 -2.00
N GLY A 116 -8.27 -16.76 -1.38
CA GLY A 116 -6.93 -17.01 -0.86
C GLY A 116 -6.96 -18.10 0.21
N HIS A 117 -6.58 -19.30 -0.21
CA HIS A 117 -6.62 -20.52 0.58
C HIS A 117 -5.93 -20.33 1.94
N ARG A 118 -6.72 -20.49 3.01
CA ARG A 118 -6.27 -20.51 4.42
C ARG A 118 -5.12 -21.49 4.69
N ASN A 119 -4.86 -22.42 3.76
CA ASN A 119 -3.87 -23.49 3.83
C ASN A 119 -2.78 -23.45 2.72
N THR A 120 -2.48 -22.27 2.16
CA THR A 120 -1.35 -22.12 1.22
C THR A 120 -0.04 -21.89 1.95
N LYS A 121 1.05 -22.46 1.42
CA LYS A 121 2.42 -22.23 1.91
C LYS A 121 2.74 -20.73 1.87
N PHE A 122 3.52 -20.25 2.84
CA PHE A 122 3.93 -18.84 2.95
C PHE A 122 4.50 -18.27 1.64
N LEU A 123 5.36 -19.03 0.96
CA LEU A 123 5.97 -18.59 -0.30
C LEU A 123 4.94 -18.37 -1.41
N THR A 124 3.93 -19.23 -1.53
CA THR A 124 2.86 -19.07 -2.52
C THR A 124 2.04 -17.81 -2.24
N ARG A 125 1.76 -17.52 -0.96
CA ARG A 125 1.07 -16.28 -0.56
C ARG A 125 1.89 -15.04 -0.92
N LEU A 126 3.18 -15.06 -0.62
CA LEU A 126 4.09 -13.97 -0.94
C LEU A 126 4.16 -13.70 -2.45
N ILE A 127 4.20 -14.74 -3.28
CA ILE A 127 4.20 -14.60 -4.75
C ILE A 127 2.90 -13.92 -5.23
N HIS A 128 1.75 -14.33 -4.70
CA HIS A 128 0.48 -13.71 -5.06
C HIS A 128 0.37 -12.26 -4.60
N ASP A 129 0.88 -11.93 -3.41
CA ASP A 129 0.92 -10.56 -2.91
C ASP A 129 1.87 -9.69 -3.76
N CYS A 130 3.03 -10.20 -4.15
CA CYS A 130 3.92 -9.52 -5.08
C CYS A 130 3.26 -9.29 -6.45
N LEU A 131 2.53 -10.27 -6.97
CA LEU A 131 1.84 -10.15 -8.26
C LEU A 131 0.74 -9.09 -8.21
N ARG A 132 -0.04 -9.03 -7.12
CA ARG A 132 -1.07 -8.00 -6.92
C ARG A 132 -0.45 -6.62 -6.77
N GLY A 133 0.63 -6.50 -5.98
CA GLY A 133 1.41 -5.27 -5.86
C GLY A 133 1.96 -4.81 -7.21
N PHE A 134 2.42 -5.73 -8.06
CA PHE A 134 2.88 -5.43 -9.42
C PHE A 134 1.74 -4.96 -10.33
N ILE A 135 0.56 -5.59 -10.28
CA ILE A 135 -0.62 -5.12 -11.03
C ILE A 135 -1.05 -3.74 -10.54
N TYR A 136 -1.08 -3.53 -9.22
CA TYR A 136 -1.44 -2.25 -8.60
C TYR A 136 -0.41 -1.15 -8.89
N CYS A 137 0.86 -1.50 -9.17
CA CYS A 137 1.88 -0.56 -9.58
C CYS A 137 1.54 0.16 -10.89
N PHE A 138 0.87 -0.48 -11.85
CA PHE A 138 0.60 0.16 -13.15
C PHE A 138 -0.16 1.49 -13.05
N PRO A 139 -1.33 1.58 -12.40
CA PRO A 139 -2.02 2.86 -12.24
C PRO A 139 -1.20 3.88 -11.44
N ILE A 140 -0.46 3.45 -10.41
CA ILE A 140 0.41 4.34 -9.64
C ILE A 140 1.54 4.90 -10.51
N PHE A 141 2.18 4.06 -11.32
CA PHE A 141 3.25 4.44 -12.23
C PHE A 141 2.77 5.45 -13.26
N VAL A 142 1.63 5.19 -13.91
CA VAL A 142 1.05 6.07 -14.93
C VAL A 142 0.73 7.47 -14.38
N VAL A 143 0.42 7.58 -13.08
CA VAL A 143 0.12 8.87 -12.45
C VAL A 143 1.38 9.53 -11.87
N PHE A 144 2.06 8.85 -10.94
CA PHE A 144 3.14 9.45 -10.16
C PHE A 144 4.42 9.67 -10.97
N TRP A 145 4.74 8.77 -11.90
CA TRP A 145 5.98 8.89 -12.67
C TRP A 145 6.01 10.13 -13.58
N PRO A 146 5.03 10.40 -14.46
CA PRO A 146 5.08 11.58 -15.31
C PRO A 146 4.97 12.88 -14.52
N ILE A 147 4.21 12.89 -13.40
CA ILE A 147 4.15 14.05 -12.50
C ILE A 147 5.53 14.30 -11.88
N GLY A 148 6.18 13.26 -11.37
CA GLY A 148 7.52 13.34 -10.81
C GLY A 148 8.54 13.86 -11.83
N VAL A 149 8.56 13.27 -13.02
CA VAL A 149 9.42 13.69 -14.13
C VAL A 149 9.16 15.14 -14.55
N GLY A 150 7.88 15.54 -14.64
CA GLY A 150 7.50 16.91 -14.98
C GLY A 150 7.96 17.93 -13.96
N ILE A 151 7.83 17.62 -12.66
CA ILE A 151 8.37 18.46 -11.59
C ILE A 151 9.89 18.54 -11.73
N MET A 152 10.58 17.40 -11.86
CA MET A 152 12.03 17.34 -11.96
C MET A 152 12.61 18.07 -13.18
N ALA A 153 11.87 18.16 -14.29
CA ALA A 153 12.30 18.89 -15.48
C ALA A 153 12.57 20.39 -15.22
N GLY A 154 11.97 20.97 -14.18
CA GLY A 154 12.20 22.35 -13.77
C GLY A 154 13.38 22.58 -12.82
N PHE A 155 14.05 21.52 -12.34
CA PHE A 155 15.09 21.62 -11.31
C PHE A 155 16.47 21.19 -11.80
N THR A 156 17.51 21.77 -11.18
CA THR A 156 18.90 21.32 -11.34
C THR A 156 19.31 20.46 -10.14
N PHE A 157 19.85 19.26 -10.41
CA PHE A 157 20.21 18.27 -9.37
C PHE A 157 21.68 18.33 -8.94
N ASN A 158 22.38 19.41 -9.26
CA ASN A 158 23.83 19.52 -9.09
C ASN A 158 24.28 19.80 -7.65
N HIS A 159 23.35 20.07 -6.73
CA HIS A 159 23.67 20.43 -5.36
C HIS A 159 23.00 19.48 -4.37
N TRP A 160 23.77 19.05 -3.38
CA TRP A 160 23.21 18.41 -2.19
C TRP A 160 22.38 19.43 -1.40
N PRO A 161 21.21 19.08 -0.84
CA PRO A 161 20.52 17.78 -0.86
C PRO A 161 19.34 17.68 -1.85
N THR A 162 19.35 18.40 -2.97
CA THR A 162 18.21 18.48 -3.90
C THR A 162 17.67 17.12 -4.35
N PRO A 163 18.48 16.18 -4.87
CA PRO A 163 17.96 14.88 -5.31
C PRO A 163 17.49 13.99 -4.14
N GLN A 164 18.06 14.13 -2.94
CA GLN A 164 17.65 13.38 -1.76
C GLN A 164 16.30 13.87 -1.22
N ILE A 165 16.11 15.20 -1.16
CA ILE A 165 14.82 15.79 -0.79
C ILE A 165 13.75 15.36 -1.78
N PHE A 166 14.05 15.41 -3.09
CA PHE A 166 13.11 14.93 -4.10
C PHE A 166 12.69 13.48 -3.83
N LYS A 167 13.66 12.57 -3.65
CA LYS A 167 13.33 11.14 -3.42
C LYS A 167 12.52 10.93 -2.15
N ALA A 168 12.83 11.67 -1.09
CA ALA A 168 12.10 11.62 0.18
C ALA A 168 10.65 12.08 0.02
N VAL A 169 10.43 13.26 -0.56
CA VAL A 169 9.08 13.81 -0.78
C VAL A 169 8.29 12.91 -1.73
N TYR A 170 8.91 12.47 -2.82
CA TYR A 170 8.28 11.60 -3.80
C TYR A 170 7.79 10.29 -3.19
N ALA A 171 8.67 9.59 -2.45
CA ALA A 171 8.32 8.35 -1.77
C ALA A 171 7.30 8.55 -0.64
N GLY A 172 7.44 9.64 0.13
CA GLY A 172 6.50 9.94 1.21
C GLY A 172 5.08 10.24 0.71
N LEU A 173 4.96 10.98 -0.41
CA LEU A 173 3.67 11.21 -1.05
C LEU A 173 3.06 9.91 -1.59
N MET A 174 3.89 9.01 -2.13
CA MET A 174 3.41 7.68 -2.52
C MET A 174 2.91 6.91 -1.30
N GLY A 175 3.67 6.82 -0.20
CA GLY A 175 3.26 6.12 1.02
C GLY A 175 1.96 6.68 1.62
N ILE A 176 1.79 8.00 1.63
CA ILE A 176 0.53 8.66 2.03
C ILE A 176 -0.65 8.18 1.20
N PHE A 177 -0.44 7.95 -0.10
CA PHE A 177 -1.50 7.63 -1.04
C PHE A 177 -1.78 6.13 -1.17
N THR A 178 -0.76 5.28 -1.25
CA THR A 178 -0.88 3.85 -1.58
C THR A 178 -1.23 3.02 -0.36
N THR A 179 -0.55 3.22 0.76
CA THR A 179 -0.73 2.46 2.01
C THR A 179 -2.18 2.48 2.54
N PRO A 180 -2.91 3.61 2.63
CA PRO A 180 -4.28 3.56 3.15
C PRO A 180 -5.24 2.83 2.20
N ILE A 181 -5.00 2.87 0.89
CA ILE A 181 -5.81 2.16 -0.10
C ILE A 181 -5.61 0.65 0.03
N ILE A 182 -4.36 0.20 0.14
CA ILE A 182 -4.01 -1.20 0.33
C ILE A 182 -4.57 -1.72 1.65
N THR A 183 -4.37 -0.99 2.74
CA THR A 183 -4.93 -1.34 4.05
C THR A 183 -6.46 -1.42 4.01
N PHE A 184 -7.13 -0.48 3.36
CA PHE A 184 -8.57 -0.54 3.17
C PHE A 184 -9.01 -1.79 2.40
N ILE A 185 -8.31 -2.16 1.33
CA ILE A 185 -8.54 -3.40 0.58
C ILE A 185 -8.43 -4.63 1.49
N VAL A 186 -7.40 -4.68 2.34
CA VAL A 186 -7.19 -5.79 3.28
C VAL A 186 -8.29 -5.87 4.33
N LEU A 187 -8.75 -4.73 4.86
CA LEU A 187 -9.85 -4.67 5.83
C LEU A 187 -11.18 -5.14 5.21
N VAL A 188 -11.47 -4.74 3.97
CA VAL A 188 -12.65 -5.19 3.23
C VAL A 188 -12.57 -6.69 2.95
N ARG A 189 -11.42 -7.17 2.48
CA ARG A 189 -11.16 -8.60 2.28
C ARG A 189 -11.45 -9.39 3.55
N ALA A 190 -10.94 -8.95 4.71
CA ALA A 190 -11.15 -9.64 5.97
C ALA A 190 -12.63 -9.73 6.33
N GLY A 191 -13.41 -8.68 6.09
CA GLY A 191 -14.85 -8.68 6.36
C GLY A 191 -15.62 -9.63 5.44
N ILE A 192 -15.18 -9.76 4.18
CA ILE A 192 -15.75 -10.74 3.25
C ILE A 192 -15.50 -12.16 3.75
N ILE A 193 -14.26 -12.48 4.12
CA ILE A 193 -13.90 -13.83 4.58
C ILE A 193 -14.67 -14.19 5.85
N GLU A 194 -14.75 -13.28 6.81
CA GLU A 194 -15.49 -13.48 8.06
C GLU A 194 -16.98 -13.79 7.82
N SER A 195 -17.61 -13.07 6.89
CA SER A 195 -19.02 -13.31 6.53
C SER A 195 -19.26 -14.63 5.78
N MET A 196 -18.25 -15.17 5.09
CA MET A 196 -18.33 -16.48 4.43
C MET A 196 -18.14 -17.64 5.40
N ASP A 197 -17.29 -17.46 6.42
CA ASP A 197 -16.99 -18.48 7.43
C ASP A 197 -18.13 -18.65 8.46
N GLY A 198 -19.17 -17.80 8.44
CA GLY A 198 -20.33 -17.89 9.34
C GLY A 198 -19.97 -17.66 10.81
N THR A 199 -18.80 -17.11 11.11
CA THR A 199 -18.39 -16.76 12.47
C THR A 199 -19.23 -15.58 12.96
N GLU A 200 -20.13 -15.83 13.91
CA GLU A 200 -20.87 -14.78 14.60
C GLU A 200 -19.90 -13.77 15.26
N PRO A 201 -20.26 -12.48 15.27
CA PRO A 201 -19.37 -11.43 15.75
C PRO A 201 -19.06 -11.58 17.24
N LYS A 202 -17.79 -11.35 17.62
CA LYS A 202 -17.50 -10.90 18.99
C LYS A 202 -18.19 -9.55 19.19
N PRO A 203 -19.02 -9.38 20.23
CA PRO A 203 -19.74 -8.14 20.45
C PRO A 203 -18.72 -6.99 20.58
N GLU A 204 -18.96 -5.89 19.86
CA GLU A 204 -18.27 -4.63 20.12
C GLU A 204 -18.59 -4.24 21.56
N GLU A 205 -17.58 -4.29 22.43
CA GLU A 205 -17.69 -3.82 23.80
C GLU A 205 -18.00 -2.32 23.74
N ASN A 206 -19.25 -1.98 24.09
CA ASN A 206 -19.80 -0.63 24.08
C ASN A 206 -18.89 0.31 24.89
N THR A 207 -17.99 1.01 24.21
CA THR A 207 -17.07 1.97 24.82
C THR A 207 -17.72 3.35 25.01
N ASN A 208 -19.05 3.38 25.13
CA ASN A 208 -19.84 4.58 25.40
C ASN A 208 -20.37 4.63 26.85
N GLU A 209 -19.68 3.97 27.79
CA GLU A 209 -19.85 4.18 29.23
C GLU A 209 -18.49 4.56 29.85
N ALA A 210 -18.11 5.83 29.71
CA ALA A 210 -17.19 6.57 30.60
C ALA A 210 -17.26 8.06 30.30
#